data_AF-A0A6C2UQC2-F1
#
_entry.id   AF-A0A6C2UQC2-F1
#
_cell.length_a   1.000
_cell.length_b   1.000
_cell.length_c   1.000
_cell.angle_alpha   90.00
_cell.angle_beta   90.00
_cell.angle_gamma   90.00
#
_symmetry.space_group_name_H-M   'P 1'
#
loop_
_entity.id
_entity.type
_entity.pdbx_description
1 polymer ?
#
loop_
_entity_poly.entity_id
_entity_poly.type
_entity_poly.pdbx_seq_one_letter_code
_entity_poly.pdbx_strand_id
1 'polypeptide(L)'
;MKKIMFYGLAAMIALGAGCKKREDGTTEMMSAEEVQETAVKVAEKTEEVTKKASAAVSSFTVKTEDVMSDLNVSVKEIKEKVAAFDKNEVLAYAEQYKHVILEKKDQIGALTEKVKGLSMTEVIGEKGKALKDQLSQYTGQLNGLKDRYGIYLDKLKGLGVDLSAYGL
;
A
#
# COMPACT_ATOMS: atom_id res chain seq x y z
N MET A 1 19.46 21.36 -18.86
CA MET A 1 18.91 20.24 -19.66
C MET A 1 19.97 19.15 -19.77
N LYS A 2 19.86 18.06 -18.98
CA LYS A 2 20.80 16.93 -19.03
C LYS A 2 20.05 15.72 -19.56
N LYS A 3 20.30 15.39 -20.84
CA LYS A 3 19.87 14.15 -21.49
C LYS A 3 20.81 13.05 -21.02
N ILE A 4 20.30 12.10 -20.23
CA ILE A 4 21.02 10.88 -19.88
C ILE A 4 20.64 9.84 -20.93
N MET A 5 21.60 9.51 -21.79
CA MET A 5 21.52 8.43 -22.76
C MET A 5 21.62 7.09 -22.02
N PHE A 6 20.55 6.30 -22.00
CA PHE A 6 20.63 4.90 -21.63
C PHE A 6 21.06 4.10 -22.85
N TYR A 7 22.32 3.65 -22.81
CA TYR A 7 22.88 2.71 -23.76
C TYR A 7 22.24 1.34 -23.56
N GLY A 8 21.73 0.79 -24.66
CA GLY A 8 21.23 -0.57 -24.73
C GLY A 8 22.34 -1.59 -24.58
N LEU A 9 22.06 -2.63 -23.80
CA LEU A 9 22.82 -3.87 -23.80
C LEU A 9 21.82 -4.99 -24.14
N ALA A 10 21.72 -5.27 -25.44
CA ALA A 10 21.00 -6.43 -25.95
C ALA A 10 21.88 -7.67 -25.76
N ALA A 11 21.54 -8.51 -24.78
CA ALA A 11 22.09 -9.85 -24.66
C ALA A 11 21.10 -10.84 -25.29
N MET A 12 21.42 -11.29 -26.50
CA MET A 12 20.83 -12.48 -27.11
C MET A 12 21.08 -13.69 -26.20
N ILE A 13 20.03 -14.43 -25.87
CA ILE A 13 20.18 -15.85 -25.47
C ILE A 13 19.26 -16.70 -26.36
N ALA A 14 19.86 -17.81 -26.76
CA ALA A 14 19.57 -18.71 -27.85
C ALA A 14 18.18 -19.35 -27.90
N LEU A 15 17.76 -19.62 -29.15
CA LEU A 15 16.77 -20.58 -29.58
C LEU A 15 17.11 -21.99 -29.08
N GLY A 16 16.17 -22.63 -28.38
CA GLY A 16 16.10 -24.08 -28.21
C GLY A 16 14.74 -24.57 -28.69
N ALA A 17 14.70 -25.16 -29.88
CA ALA A 17 13.53 -25.83 -30.44
C ALA A 17 13.47 -27.28 -29.94
N GLY A 18 12.31 -27.71 -29.42
CA GLY A 18 12.04 -29.11 -29.08
C GLY A 18 10.53 -29.38 -29.07
N CYS A 19 10.05 -30.10 -30.09
CA CYS A 19 8.65 -30.50 -30.30
C CYS A 19 8.33 -31.88 -29.67
N LYS A 20 7.02 -32.10 -29.45
CA LYS A 20 6.26 -33.39 -29.35
C LYS A 20 6.45 -34.22 -28.07
N LYS A 21 5.52 -35.06 -27.59
CA LYS A 21 4.07 -35.36 -27.72
C LYS A 21 3.88 -36.73 -27.02
N ARG A 22 2.69 -36.98 -26.40
CA ARG A 22 2.14 -38.20 -25.72
C ARG A 22 2.38 -38.23 -24.20
N GLU A 23 1.35 -38.28 -23.33
CA GLU A 23 0.28 -39.28 -23.06
C GLU A 23 0.74 -40.51 -22.25
N ASP A 24 0.09 -40.64 -21.08
CA ASP A 24 -0.17 -41.78 -20.18
C ASP A 24 0.93 -42.44 -19.32
N GLY A 25 0.64 -42.52 -18.01
CA GLY A 25 0.78 -43.77 -17.24
C GLY A 25 1.79 -43.81 -16.07
N THR A 26 1.24 -43.78 -14.84
CA THR A 26 1.47 -44.78 -13.77
C THR A 26 2.83 -44.84 -13.05
N THR A 27 2.79 -44.48 -11.75
CA THR A 27 3.42 -45.12 -10.57
C THR A 27 4.95 -45.25 -10.49
N GLU A 28 5.58 -44.55 -9.53
CA GLU A 28 6.15 -45.13 -8.30
C GLU A 28 6.82 -44.07 -7.41
N MET A 29 6.92 -44.45 -6.14
CA MET A 29 7.38 -43.71 -4.97
C MET A 29 8.91 -43.59 -4.94
N MET A 30 9.46 -42.51 -4.36
CA MET A 30 10.35 -42.56 -3.18
C MET A 30 11.02 -41.21 -2.88
N SER A 31 11.26 -41.04 -1.58
CA SER A 31 12.03 -40.04 -0.84
C SER A 31 13.21 -39.37 -1.55
N ALA A 32 13.38 -38.07 -1.31
CA ALA A 32 14.52 -37.55 -0.54
C ALA A 32 14.34 -36.05 -0.28
N GLU A 33 14.94 -35.65 0.83
CA GLU A 33 14.88 -34.38 1.53
C GLU A 33 15.60 -33.23 0.79
N GLU A 34 15.20 -32.02 1.15
CA GLU A 34 16.01 -30.79 1.22
C GLU A 34 15.99 -29.77 0.06
N VAL A 35 15.82 -28.51 0.49
CA VAL A 35 16.34 -27.24 -0.08
C VAL A 35 15.41 -26.35 -0.93
N GLN A 36 15.03 -25.22 -0.30
CA GLN A 36 14.84 -23.84 -0.82
C GLN A 36 13.62 -23.55 -1.72
N GLU A 37 12.71 -22.70 -1.24
CA GLU A 37 12.70 -21.25 -1.47
C GLU A 37 12.37 -20.92 -2.93
N THR A 38 11.16 -20.43 -3.17
CA THR A 38 10.88 -19.35 -4.16
C THR A 38 9.40 -18.98 -4.11
N ALA A 39 9.16 -17.92 -3.32
CA ALA A 39 8.05 -17.02 -3.54
C ALA A 39 8.18 -16.33 -4.91
N VAL A 40 7.09 -15.64 -5.28
CA VAL A 40 7.02 -14.58 -6.30
C VAL A 40 6.74 -15.07 -7.73
N LYS A 41 5.45 -15.28 -8.01
CA LYS A 41 4.94 -15.31 -9.38
C LYS A 41 3.56 -14.66 -9.49
N VAL A 42 3.40 -13.41 -9.03
CA VAL A 42 2.30 -12.52 -9.45
C VAL A 42 2.78 -11.07 -9.38
N ALA A 43 3.60 -10.65 -10.35
CA ALA A 43 3.99 -9.24 -10.46
C ALA A 43 4.41 -8.91 -11.90
N GLU A 44 3.56 -9.16 -12.90
CA GLU A 44 3.81 -8.58 -14.23
C GLU A 44 2.54 -8.45 -15.10
N LYS A 45 1.42 -8.03 -14.50
CA LYS A 45 0.25 -7.60 -15.30
C LYS A 45 -0.66 -6.62 -14.57
N THR A 46 -0.10 -5.59 -13.93
CA THR A 46 -0.91 -4.52 -13.32
C THR A 46 -0.32 -3.10 -13.47
N GLU A 47 0.76 -2.91 -14.23
CA GLU A 47 1.42 -1.59 -14.34
C GLU A 47 1.03 -0.75 -15.55
N GLU A 48 0.23 -1.27 -16.49
CA GLU A 48 -0.21 -0.51 -17.66
C GLU A 48 -1.61 0.12 -17.53
N VAL A 49 -2.41 -0.31 -16.55
CA VAL A 49 -3.76 0.25 -16.31
C VAL A 49 -3.73 1.47 -15.38
N THR A 50 -2.64 1.69 -14.63
CA THR A 50 -2.50 2.82 -13.70
C THR A 50 -1.97 4.10 -14.34
N LYS A 51 -1.21 4.03 -15.44
CA LYS A 51 -0.62 5.23 -16.09
C LYS A 51 -1.61 6.06 -16.93
N LYS A 52 -2.76 5.49 -17.30
CA LYS A 52 -3.75 6.19 -18.15
C LYS A 52 -4.90 6.84 -17.35
N ALA A 53 -5.04 6.49 -16.07
CA ALA A 53 -5.93 7.19 -15.13
C ALA A 53 -5.25 8.39 -14.47
N SER A 54 -3.91 8.39 -14.30
CA SER A 54 -3.19 9.47 -13.60
C SER A 54 -3.05 10.77 -14.41
N ALA A 55 -3.22 10.74 -15.73
CA ALA A 55 -3.03 11.92 -16.59
C ALA A 55 -4.21 12.91 -16.57
N ALA A 56 -5.38 12.49 -16.08
CA ALA A 56 -6.56 13.35 -15.94
C ALA A 56 -6.79 13.88 -14.50
N VAL A 57 -6.04 13.38 -13.52
CA VAL A 57 -6.06 13.83 -12.10
C VAL A 57 -5.12 15.02 -11.87
N SER A 58 -4.48 15.53 -12.93
CA SER A 58 -3.30 16.40 -12.89
C SER A 58 -3.51 17.84 -12.40
N SER A 59 -4.65 18.18 -11.79
CA SER A 59 -4.88 19.52 -11.21
C SER A 59 -5.30 19.52 -9.73
N PHE A 60 -5.55 18.36 -9.12
CA PHE A 60 -6.02 18.30 -7.73
C PHE A 60 -5.03 17.51 -6.86
N THR A 61 -3.99 18.20 -6.41
CA THR A 61 -3.00 17.64 -5.48
C THR A 61 -3.50 17.83 -4.05
N VAL A 62 -4.09 16.77 -3.49
CA VAL A 62 -4.40 16.72 -2.05
C VAL A 62 -3.10 16.53 -1.28
N LYS A 63 -2.86 17.36 -0.27
CA LYS A 63 -1.63 17.26 0.52
C LYS A 63 -1.83 16.34 1.73
N THR A 64 -0.72 15.81 2.26
CA THR A 64 -0.74 15.03 3.50
C THR A 64 -1.34 15.83 4.67
N GLU A 65 -1.07 17.13 4.73
CA GLU A 65 -1.58 18.00 5.79
C GLU A 65 -3.11 18.10 5.76
N ASP A 66 -3.72 18.10 4.57
CA ASP A 66 -5.18 18.16 4.42
C ASP A 66 -5.82 16.90 5.02
N VAL A 67 -5.28 15.73 4.68
CA VAL A 67 -5.73 14.43 5.22
C VAL A 67 -5.52 14.33 6.73
N MET A 68 -4.40 14.83 7.24
CA MET A 68 -4.11 14.83 8.68
C MET A 68 -5.01 15.82 9.44
N SER A 69 -5.39 16.93 8.81
CA SER A 69 -6.30 17.92 9.39
C SER A 69 -7.71 17.38 9.58
N ASP A 70 -8.14 16.44 8.72
CA ASP A 70 -9.45 15.76 8.82
C ASP A 70 -9.61 14.94 10.12
N LEU A 71 -8.53 14.69 10.87
CA LEU A 71 -8.59 14.09 12.22
C LEU A 71 -9.13 15.05 13.29
N ASN A 72 -9.06 16.36 13.04
CA ASN A 72 -9.49 17.41 13.97
C ASN A 72 -10.93 17.86 13.73
N VAL A 73 -11.60 17.32 12.71
CA VAL A 73 -13.00 17.59 12.40
C VAL A 73 -13.86 16.36 12.67
N SER A 74 -15.16 16.58 12.84
CA SER A 74 -16.08 15.48 13.11
C SER A 74 -16.32 14.62 11.88
N VAL A 75 -16.66 13.34 12.11
CA VAL A 75 -17.06 12.42 11.03
C VAL A 75 -18.26 12.96 10.24
N LYS A 76 -19.15 13.71 10.88
CA LYS A 76 -20.30 14.34 10.23
C LYS A 76 -19.85 15.40 9.23
N GLU A 77 -18.95 16.29 9.62
CA GLU A 77 -18.40 17.33 8.74
C GLU A 77 -17.65 16.71 7.56
N ILE A 78 -16.90 15.63 7.76
CA ILE A 78 -16.26 14.90 6.65
C ILE A 78 -17.29 14.33 5.68
N LYS A 79 -18.38 13.74 6.17
CA LYS A 79 -19.46 13.24 5.31
C LYS A 79 -20.10 14.36 4.49
N GLU A 80 -20.33 15.52 5.10
CA GLU A 80 -20.87 16.71 4.43
C GLU A 80 -19.91 17.24 3.36
N LYS A 81 -18.61 17.37 3.69
CA LYS A 81 -17.53 17.75 2.76
C LYS A 81 -17.47 16.80 1.56
N VAL A 82 -17.41 15.48 1.82
CA VAL A 82 -17.31 14.44 0.79
C VAL A 82 -18.59 14.32 -0.05
N ALA A 83 -19.76 14.70 0.48
CA ALA A 83 -20.99 14.71 -0.29
C ALA A 83 -20.92 15.71 -1.46
N ALA A 84 -20.25 16.85 -1.26
CA ALA A 84 -20.07 17.90 -2.26
C ALA A 84 -18.98 17.60 -3.30
N PHE A 85 -18.08 16.65 -3.01
CA PHE A 85 -16.98 16.31 -3.91
C PHE A 85 -17.43 15.54 -5.14
N ASP A 86 -16.79 15.85 -6.27
CA ASP A 86 -16.89 15.07 -7.49
C ASP A 86 -16.02 13.80 -7.44
N LYS A 87 -16.18 12.94 -8.45
CA LYS A 87 -15.46 11.66 -8.49
C LYS A 87 -13.94 11.81 -8.44
N ASN A 88 -13.37 12.81 -9.12
CA ASN A 88 -11.92 13.00 -9.19
C ASN A 88 -11.37 13.51 -7.86
N GLU A 89 -12.10 14.41 -7.20
CA GLU A 89 -11.72 14.90 -5.87
C GLU A 89 -11.73 13.76 -4.84
N VAL A 90 -12.79 12.93 -4.82
CA VAL A 90 -12.88 11.80 -3.89
C VAL A 90 -11.76 10.78 -4.17
N LEU A 91 -11.42 10.53 -5.44
CA LEU A 91 -10.29 9.65 -5.82
C LEU A 91 -8.96 10.19 -5.30
N ALA A 92 -8.67 11.47 -5.53
CA ALA A 92 -7.43 12.10 -5.08
C ALA A 92 -7.28 12.05 -3.55
N TYR A 93 -8.36 12.33 -2.82
CA TYR A 93 -8.36 12.19 -1.36
C TYR A 93 -8.17 10.72 -0.93
N ALA A 94 -8.86 9.77 -1.56
CA ALA A 94 -8.72 8.35 -1.23
C ALA A 94 -7.28 7.85 -1.45
N GLU A 95 -6.64 8.23 -2.55
CA GLU A 95 -5.23 7.92 -2.80
C GLU A 95 -4.31 8.52 -1.73
N GLN A 96 -4.53 9.78 -1.36
CA GLN A 96 -3.74 10.42 -0.31
C GLN A 96 -3.95 9.77 1.06
N TYR A 97 -5.19 9.43 1.43
CA TYR A 97 -5.49 8.68 2.64
C TYR A 97 -4.78 7.34 2.68
N LYS A 98 -4.82 6.58 1.57
CA LYS A 98 -4.11 5.31 1.46
C LYS A 98 -2.61 5.49 1.72
N HIS A 99 -1.99 6.50 1.10
CA HIS A 99 -0.58 6.81 1.29
C HIS A 99 -0.25 7.13 2.75
N VAL A 100 -0.98 8.06 3.37
CA VAL A 100 -0.77 8.48 4.76
C VAL A 100 -1.02 7.33 5.75
N ILE A 101 -2.01 6.47 5.47
CA ILE A 101 -2.28 5.27 6.28
C ILE A 101 -1.11 4.28 6.22
N LEU A 102 -0.56 4.02 5.03
CA LEU A 102 0.60 3.14 4.88
C LEU A 102 1.83 3.69 5.60
N GLU A 103 2.13 4.98 5.41
CA GLU A 103 3.22 5.65 6.12
C GLU A 103 3.04 5.55 7.65
N LYS A 104 1.81 5.74 8.15
CA LYS A 104 1.51 5.61 9.58
C LYS A 104 1.68 4.17 10.08
N LYS A 105 1.28 3.16 9.29
CA LYS A 105 1.52 1.74 9.60
C LYS A 105 3.03 1.46 9.73
N ASP A 106 3.84 1.99 8.82
CA ASP A 106 5.29 1.83 8.86
C ASP A 106 5.92 2.51 10.08
N GLN A 107 5.46 3.72 10.43
CA GLN A 107 5.89 4.44 11.64
C GLN A 107 5.55 3.68 12.93
N ILE A 108 4.36 3.07 12.99
CA ILE A 108 3.94 2.19 14.10
C ILE A 108 4.84 0.95 14.16
N GLY A 109 5.14 0.33 13.02
CA GLY A 109 6.07 -0.79 12.93
C GLY A 109 7.45 -0.43 13.48
N ALA A 110 8.03 0.67 13.02
CA ALA A 110 9.33 1.16 13.48
C ALA A 110 9.37 1.48 14.97
N LEU A 111 8.31 2.08 15.53
CA LEU A 111 8.19 2.32 16.97
C LEU A 111 8.07 1.02 17.76
N THR A 112 7.30 0.07 17.25
CA THR A 112 7.14 -1.25 17.89
C THR A 112 8.48 -1.97 17.98
N GLU A 113 9.28 -1.95 16.92
CA GLU A 113 10.62 -2.54 16.93
C GLU A 113 11.54 -1.82 17.92
N LYS A 114 11.48 -0.49 18.01
CA LYS A 114 12.22 0.27 19.03
C LYS A 114 11.83 -0.14 20.45
N VAL A 115 10.54 -0.35 20.72
CA VAL A 115 10.07 -0.80 22.04
C VAL A 115 10.55 -2.22 22.34
N LYS A 116 10.51 -3.14 21.38
CA LYS A 116 11.00 -4.51 21.54
C LYS A 116 12.51 -4.58 21.78
N GLY A 117 13.27 -3.65 21.19
CA GLY A 117 14.72 -3.57 21.37
C GLY A 117 15.16 -2.97 22.72
N LEU A 118 14.24 -2.50 23.55
CA LEU A 118 14.57 -1.98 24.88
C LEU A 118 14.80 -3.10 25.88
N SER A 119 15.74 -2.87 26.80
CA SER A 119 15.85 -3.68 28.01
C SER A 119 14.64 -3.48 28.93
N MET A 120 14.36 -4.45 29.81
CA MET A 120 13.24 -4.36 30.76
C MET A 120 13.29 -3.08 31.61
N THR A 121 14.48 -2.65 32.03
CA THR A 121 14.70 -1.41 32.78
C THR A 121 14.32 -0.17 31.96
N GLU A 122 14.67 -0.13 30.68
CA GLU A 122 14.32 0.99 29.79
C GLU A 122 12.82 1.03 29.44
N VAL A 123 12.17 -0.14 29.31
CA VAL A 123 10.73 -0.25 29.04
C VAL A 123 9.90 0.38 30.17
N ILE A 124 10.35 0.24 31.42
CA ILE A 124 9.69 0.78 32.60
C ILE A 124 10.09 2.25 32.83
N GLY A 125 11.26 2.66 32.34
CA GLY A 125 11.74 4.03 32.43
C GLY A 125 11.01 5.01 31.51
N GLU A 126 11.41 6.28 31.58
CA GLU A 126 10.80 7.38 30.82
C GLU A 126 10.86 7.17 29.31
N LYS A 127 11.96 6.60 28.80
CA LYS A 127 12.13 6.26 27.38
C LYS A 127 11.09 5.26 26.90
N GLY A 128 10.88 4.18 27.64
CA GLY A 128 9.86 3.17 27.34
C GLY A 128 8.45 3.72 27.39
N LYS A 129 8.15 4.56 28.40
CA LYS A 129 6.87 5.26 28.51
C LYS A 129 6.62 6.18 27.31
N ALA A 130 7.58 7.05 26.96
CA ALA A 130 7.45 7.96 25.83
C ALA A 130 7.21 7.22 24.50
N LEU A 131 7.90 6.11 24.27
CA LEU A 131 7.69 5.29 23.06
C LEU A 131 6.30 4.62 23.04
N LYS A 132 5.80 4.14 24.19
CA LYS A 132 4.44 3.59 24.31
C LYS A 132 3.35 4.65 24.11
N ASP A 133 3.56 5.84 24.65
CA ASP A 133 2.64 6.97 24.48
C ASP A 133 2.58 7.39 23.00
N GLN A 134 3.74 7.50 22.34
CA GLN A 134 3.81 7.80 20.91
C GLN A 134 3.18 6.69 20.06
N LEU A 135 3.40 5.42 20.40
CA LEU A 135 2.76 4.27 19.73
C LEU A 135 1.24 4.33 19.85
N SER A 136 0.74 4.65 21.05
CA SER A 136 -0.70 4.79 21.32
C SER A 136 -1.29 5.95 20.51
N GLN A 137 -0.60 7.09 20.48
CA GLN A 137 -0.99 8.23 19.65
C GLN A 137 -1.06 7.87 18.17
N TYR A 138 -0.02 7.22 17.62
CA TYR A 138 0.01 6.86 16.20
C TYR A 138 -1.05 5.81 15.85
N THR A 139 -1.32 4.86 16.75
CA THR A 139 -2.40 3.89 16.59
C THR A 139 -3.76 4.58 16.60
N GLY A 140 -3.97 5.55 17.49
CA GLY A 140 -5.19 6.37 17.50
C GLY A 140 -5.37 7.17 16.21
N GLN A 141 -4.29 7.80 15.72
CA GLN A 141 -4.29 8.50 14.43
C GLN A 141 -4.59 7.55 13.27
N LEU A 142 -3.96 6.37 13.23
CA LEU A 142 -4.20 5.36 12.20
C LEU A 142 -5.67 4.93 12.15
N ASN A 143 -6.28 4.66 13.31
CA ASN A 143 -7.69 4.28 13.38
C ASN A 143 -8.59 5.43 12.92
N GLY A 144 -8.32 6.65 13.38
CA GLY A 144 -9.03 7.84 12.91
C GLY A 144 -8.93 7.99 11.40
N LEU A 145 -7.74 7.85 10.82
CA LEU A 145 -7.52 7.94 9.37
C LEU A 145 -8.30 6.87 8.62
N LYS A 146 -8.30 5.62 9.10
CA LYS A 146 -9.08 4.52 8.50
C LYS A 146 -10.57 4.78 8.53
N ASP A 147 -11.10 5.31 9.64
CA ASP A 147 -12.52 5.65 9.76
C ASP A 147 -12.92 6.71 8.73
N ARG A 148 -12.10 7.76 8.57
CA ARG A 148 -12.38 8.81 7.58
C ARG A 148 -12.21 8.29 6.17
N TYR A 149 -11.16 7.52 5.91
CA TYR A 149 -10.93 6.89 4.61
C TYR A 149 -12.13 6.03 4.16
N GLY A 150 -12.76 5.31 5.09
CA GLY A 150 -14.00 4.56 4.82
C GLY A 150 -15.11 5.42 4.23
N ILE A 151 -15.25 6.68 4.65
CA ILE A 151 -16.25 7.63 4.11
C ILE A 151 -15.97 7.94 2.64
N TYR A 152 -14.70 8.17 2.29
CA TYR A 152 -14.30 8.42 0.90
C TYR A 152 -14.51 7.15 0.04
N LEU A 153 -14.20 5.97 0.57
CA LEU A 153 -14.46 4.70 -0.12
C LEU A 153 -15.94 4.43 -0.36
N ASP A 154 -16.79 4.70 0.63
CA ASP A 154 -18.24 4.57 0.50
C ASP A 154 -18.78 5.50 -0.59
N LYS A 155 -18.28 6.73 -0.66
CA LYS A 155 -18.61 7.67 -1.74
C LYS A 155 -18.15 7.14 -3.11
N LEU A 156 -16.93 6.65 -3.23
CA LEU A 156 -16.41 6.04 -4.48
C LEU A 156 -17.26 4.85 -4.92
N LYS A 157 -17.66 3.98 -3.97
CA LYS A 157 -18.55 2.86 -4.23
C LYS A 157 -19.91 3.34 -4.75
N GLY A 158 -20.48 4.38 -4.14
CA GLY A 158 -21.72 5.02 -4.61
C GLY A 158 -21.60 5.63 -6.01
N LEU A 159 -20.40 6.04 -6.42
CA LEU A 159 -20.08 6.54 -7.76
C LEU A 159 -19.71 5.41 -8.77
N GLY A 160 -19.86 4.14 -8.38
CA GLY A 160 -19.59 2.99 -9.24
C GLY A 160 -18.11 2.72 -9.50
N VAL A 161 -17.22 3.17 -8.61
CA VAL A 161 -15.78 2.90 -8.71
C VAL A 161 -15.45 1.53 -8.11
N ASP A 162 -14.61 0.76 -8.80
CA ASP A 162 -14.05 -0.49 -8.29
C ASP A 162 -13.03 -0.21 -7.18
N LEU A 163 -13.26 -0.77 -5.99
CA LEU A 163 -12.44 -0.54 -4.80
C LEU A 163 -11.28 -1.53 -4.64
N SER A 164 -11.06 -2.46 -5.57
CA SER A 164 -10.02 -3.49 -5.46
C SER A 164 -8.62 -2.88 -5.33
N ALA A 165 -8.39 -1.72 -5.95
CA ALA A 165 -7.14 -0.96 -5.83
C ALA A 165 -6.98 -0.20 -4.50
N TYR A 166 -8.04 -0.10 -3.70
CA TYR A 166 -8.14 0.74 -2.51
C TYR A 166 -8.19 -0.03 -1.19
N GLY A 167 -8.06 -1.37 -1.23
CA GLY A 167 -7.84 -2.21 -0.05
C GLY A 167 -6.56 -1.84 0.71
N LEU A 168 -6.57 -2.04 2.04
CA LEU A 168 -5.52 -1.66 3.00
C LEU A 168 -5.07 -2.80 3.91
#